data_AF-A0A1U9Z5K0-F1
#
_entry.id   AF-A0A1U9Z5K0-F1
#
_cell.length_a   1.000
_cell.length_b   1.000
_cell.length_c   1.000
_cell.angle_alpha   90.00
_cell.angle_beta   90.00
_cell.angle_gamma   90.00
#
_symmetry.space_group_name_H-M   'P 1'
#
loop_
_entity.id
_entity.type
_entity.pdbx_description
1 polymer ?
#
loop_
_entity_poly.entity_id
_entity_poly.type
_entity_poly.pdbx_seq_one_letter_code
_entity_poly.pdbx_strand_id
1 'polypeptide(L)'
;MNLNQAPRLATVGLVLCLIQPAQAQIARTPVGTVDATIDGTSYSGETLDIPSEGTSTAEFRSMGPVTSISIQAHNPEAESIMRDVLTIEVSLMGGDASSSIMDVSVSWWPDGMSEPFYLSEDSGTPPEIVFDALSLEDGAAAAQGRFSAVVCRRDSMFADADKNDCRQVEGAFDTDLRKAD
;
A
#
# COMPACT_ATOMS: atom_id res chain seq x y z
N MET A 1 68.97 -16.47 -45.97
CA MET A 1 69.33 -15.31 -45.12
C MET A 1 68.27 -15.17 -44.03
N ASN A 2 68.73 -15.17 -42.78
CA ASN A 2 67.96 -15.13 -41.53
C ASN A 2 67.12 -13.87 -41.35
N LEU A 3 66.05 -13.95 -40.55
CA LEU A 3 65.59 -12.98 -39.51
C LEU A 3 64.22 -13.46 -38.95
N ASN A 4 64.14 -14.20 -37.83
CA ASN A 4 64.10 -13.81 -36.40
C ASN A 4 62.84 -13.07 -35.86
N GLN A 5 62.27 -13.67 -34.79
CA GLN A 5 61.52 -13.11 -33.63
C GLN A 5 60.02 -12.78 -33.80
N ALA A 6 59.10 -12.98 -32.83
CA ALA A 6 59.20 -12.97 -31.35
C ALA A 6 58.07 -13.80 -30.65
N PRO A 7 58.18 -14.13 -29.35
CA PRO A 7 57.18 -14.92 -28.61
C PRO A 7 56.07 -14.04 -28.01
N ARG A 8 54.83 -14.55 -27.94
CA ARG A 8 53.71 -13.89 -27.26
C ARG A 8 53.65 -14.33 -25.79
N LEU A 9 53.90 -13.38 -24.89
CA LEU A 9 53.68 -13.49 -23.45
C LEU A 9 52.16 -13.65 -23.18
N ALA A 10 51.78 -14.74 -22.53
CA ALA A 10 50.42 -14.96 -22.03
C ALA A 10 50.30 -14.39 -20.61
N THR A 11 49.48 -13.36 -20.42
CA THR A 11 49.16 -12.79 -19.12
C THR A 11 47.91 -13.48 -18.57
N VAL A 12 48.05 -14.24 -17.47
CA VAL A 12 46.93 -14.84 -16.74
C VAL A 12 46.46 -13.82 -15.70
N GLY A 13 45.29 -13.20 -15.91
CA GLY A 13 44.64 -12.32 -14.96
C GLY A 13 43.76 -13.11 -13.99
N LEU A 14 44.12 -13.12 -12.70
CA LEU A 14 43.34 -13.72 -11.62
C LEU A 14 42.20 -12.75 -11.25
N VAL A 15 40.96 -13.07 -11.62
CA VAL A 15 39.77 -12.30 -11.23
C VAL A 15 39.36 -12.71 -9.81
N LEU A 16 39.52 -11.80 -8.84
CA LEU A 16 38.93 -11.93 -7.51
C LEU A 16 37.41 -11.69 -7.62
N CYS A 17 36.60 -12.74 -7.52
CA CYS A 17 35.16 -12.61 -7.31
C CYS A 17 34.91 -12.06 -5.90
N LEU A 18 34.54 -10.78 -5.81
CA LEU A 18 34.00 -10.17 -4.61
C LEU A 18 32.65 -10.84 -4.30
N ILE A 19 32.61 -11.64 -3.25
CA ILE A 19 31.39 -12.24 -2.72
C ILE A 19 30.61 -11.10 -2.05
N GLN A 20 29.68 -10.49 -2.77
CA GLN A 20 28.76 -9.53 -2.17
C GLN A 20 27.75 -10.29 -1.29
N PRO A 21 27.52 -9.86 -0.04
CA PRO A 21 26.43 -10.42 0.74
C PRO A 21 25.12 -10.03 0.05
N ALA A 22 24.42 -11.00 -0.51
CA ALA A 22 23.03 -10.83 -0.92
C ALA A 22 22.23 -10.53 0.35
N GLN A 23 21.88 -9.27 0.59
CA GLN A 23 20.91 -8.95 1.61
C GLN A 23 19.61 -9.66 1.22
N ALA A 24 19.13 -10.56 2.07
CA ALA A 24 17.84 -11.20 1.89
C ALA A 24 16.78 -10.09 1.93
N GLN A 25 16.35 -9.63 0.76
CA GLN A 25 15.21 -8.74 0.64
C GLN A 25 13.98 -9.56 1.03
N ILE A 26 13.21 -9.08 2.00
CA ILE A 26 11.91 -9.67 2.33
C ILE A 26 11.10 -9.66 1.03
N ALA A 27 10.72 -10.85 0.56
CA ALA A 27 9.91 -10.98 -0.64
C ALA A 27 8.54 -10.38 -0.35
N ARG A 28 8.17 -9.40 -1.18
CA ARG A 28 6.86 -8.75 -1.16
C ARG A 28 6.23 -9.03 -2.50
N THR A 29 4.97 -9.42 -2.48
CA THR A 29 4.23 -9.72 -3.70
C THR A 29 3.09 -8.72 -3.80
N PRO A 30 3.04 -7.87 -4.84
CA PRO A 30 1.86 -7.07 -5.13
C PRO A 30 0.65 -7.98 -5.35
N VAL A 31 -0.45 -7.68 -4.66
CA VAL A 31 -1.71 -8.44 -4.71
C VAL A 31 -2.92 -7.57 -5.09
N GLY A 32 -2.67 -6.31 -5.42
CA GLY A 32 -3.71 -5.36 -5.79
C GLY A 32 -3.19 -3.95 -5.93
N THR A 33 -4.06 -3.05 -6.39
CA THR A 33 -3.73 -1.65 -6.63
C THR A 33 -4.78 -0.70 -6.05
N VAL A 34 -4.32 0.52 -5.79
CA VAL A 34 -5.17 1.68 -5.55
C VAL A 34 -4.71 2.81 -6.45
N ASP A 35 -5.56 3.18 -7.41
CA ASP A 35 -5.35 4.27 -8.34
C ASP A 35 -6.25 5.44 -7.93
N ALA A 36 -5.64 6.58 -7.60
CA ALA A 36 -6.35 7.71 -7.03
C ALA A 36 -5.79 9.06 -7.52
N THR A 37 -6.49 10.13 -7.14
CA THR A 37 -5.93 11.48 -7.13
C THR A 37 -5.94 12.03 -5.71
N ILE A 38 -4.88 12.75 -5.34
CA ILE A 38 -4.76 13.51 -4.10
C ILE A 38 -4.62 14.97 -4.51
N ASP A 39 -5.69 15.74 -4.32
CA ASP A 39 -5.80 17.14 -4.74
C ASP A 39 -5.45 17.34 -6.23
N GLY A 40 -5.94 16.42 -7.07
CA GLY A 40 -5.69 16.39 -8.51
C GLY A 40 -4.32 15.82 -8.93
N THR A 41 -3.43 15.50 -7.98
CA THR A 41 -2.16 14.80 -8.27
C THR A 41 -2.39 13.30 -8.30
N SER A 42 -1.96 12.62 -9.35
CA SER A 42 -2.11 11.16 -9.46
C SER A 42 -1.33 10.42 -8.38
N TYR A 43 -1.97 9.40 -7.82
CA TYR A 43 -1.42 8.44 -6.88
C TYR A 43 -1.65 7.02 -7.42
N SER A 44 -0.60 6.19 -7.38
CA SER A 44 -0.65 4.78 -7.79
C SER A 44 0.05 3.95 -6.72
N GLY A 45 -0.72 3.23 -5.91
CA GLY A 45 -0.21 2.39 -4.83
C GLY A 45 -0.50 0.91 -5.04
N GLU A 46 0.33 0.06 -4.43
CA GLU A 46 0.18 -1.39 -4.43
C GLU A 46 -0.18 -1.90 -3.03
N THR A 47 -1.11 -2.85 -2.95
CA THR A 47 -1.30 -3.67 -1.74
C THR A 47 -0.37 -4.87 -1.82
N LEU A 48 0.19 -5.29 -0.68
CA LEU A 48 1.33 -6.20 -0.65
C LEU A 48 1.08 -7.37 0.29
N ASP A 49 1.39 -8.57 -0.18
CA ASP A 49 1.58 -9.74 0.67
C ASP A 49 3.04 -9.84 1.12
N ILE A 50 3.22 -10.24 2.38
CA ILE A 50 4.52 -10.53 2.98
C ILE A 50 4.52 -12.01 3.43
N PRO A 51 4.77 -12.97 2.50
CA PRO A 51 4.61 -14.39 2.80
C PRO A 51 5.49 -14.90 3.95
N SER A 52 6.67 -14.31 4.15
CA SER A 52 7.57 -14.66 5.26
C SER A 52 7.00 -14.32 6.64
N GLU A 53 6.09 -13.35 6.70
CA GLU A 53 5.44 -12.88 7.92
C GLU A 53 4.00 -13.37 8.04
N GLY A 54 3.44 -13.94 6.95
CA GLY A 54 2.05 -14.37 6.92
C GLY A 54 1.05 -13.22 6.97
N THR A 55 1.49 -12.00 6.62
CA THR A 55 0.71 -10.76 6.68
C THR A 55 0.40 -10.24 5.27
N SER A 56 -0.61 -9.38 5.19
CA SER A 56 -0.97 -8.62 3.99
C SER A 56 -1.27 -7.18 4.39
N THR A 57 -1.03 -6.23 3.49
CA THR A 57 -1.44 -4.83 3.69
C THR A 57 -2.90 -4.60 3.27
N ALA A 58 -3.55 -5.62 2.70
CA ALA A 58 -4.98 -5.65 2.46
C ALA A 58 -5.60 -6.83 3.19
N GLU A 59 -6.38 -6.56 4.25
CA GLU A 59 -6.89 -7.58 5.14
C GLU A 59 -8.35 -7.36 5.54
N PHE A 60 -8.99 -8.44 5.99
CA PHE A 60 -10.29 -8.38 6.64
C PHE A 60 -10.32 -9.17 7.94
N ARG A 61 -11.13 -8.72 8.90
CA ARG A 61 -11.42 -9.42 10.15
C ARG A 61 -12.91 -9.40 10.41
N SER A 62 -13.49 -10.55 10.76
CA SER A 62 -14.89 -10.64 11.16
C SER A 62 -15.02 -10.91 12.66
N MET A 63 -15.82 -10.09 13.34
CA MET A 63 -16.14 -10.19 14.76
C MET A 63 -17.66 -10.20 14.93
N GLY A 64 -18.23 -11.40 15.05
CA GLY A 64 -19.69 -11.55 15.07
C GLY A 64 -20.31 -11.08 13.74
N PRO A 65 -21.29 -10.16 13.74
CA PRO A 65 -21.90 -9.66 12.51
C PRO A 65 -21.11 -8.53 11.84
N VAL A 66 -20.06 -8.02 12.47
CA VAL A 66 -19.24 -6.91 11.95
C VAL A 66 -18.04 -7.47 11.23
N THR A 67 -17.77 -6.97 10.03
CA THR A 67 -16.51 -7.18 9.32
C THR A 67 -15.79 -5.85 9.17
N SER A 68 -14.51 -5.84 9.51
CA SER A 68 -13.60 -4.73 9.23
C SER A 68 -12.68 -5.12 8.08
N ILE A 69 -12.48 -4.21 7.14
CA ILE A 69 -11.56 -4.31 6.00
C ILE A 69 -10.56 -3.17 6.12
N SER A 70 -9.28 -3.47 5.97
CA SER A 70 -8.19 -2.49 5.90
C SER A 70 -7.44 -2.69 4.59
N ILE A 71 -7.28 -1.63 3.81
CA ILE A 71 -6.53 -1.62 2.55
C ILE A 71 -5.46 -0.53 2.67
N GLN A 72 -4.20 -0.93 2.75
CA GLN A 72 -3.04 -0.05 2.73
C GLN A 72 -2.30 -0.21 1.41
N ALA A 73 -2.38 0.84 0.59
CA ALA A 73 -1.67 0.94 -0.67
C ALA A 73 -0.36 1.69 -0.44
N HIS A 74 0.74 1.12 -0.94
CA HIS A 74 2.08 1.65 -0.77
C HIS A 74 2.58 2.14 -2.13
N ASN A 75 3.14 3.35 -2.20
CA ASN A 75 3.76 3.83 -3.44
C ASN A 75 5.03 3.01 -3.76
N PRO A 76 5.07 2.25 -4.87
CA PRO A 76 6.22 1.42 -5.23
C PRO A 76 7.46 2.23 -5.62
N GLU A 77 7.30 3.51 -5.95
CA GLU A 77 8.39 4.43 -6.31
C GLU A 77 8.96 5.20 -5.10
N ALA A 78 8.34 5.08 -3.92
CA ALA A 78 8.83 5.74 -2.72
C ALA A 78 10.14 5.13 -2.21
N GLU A 79 10.97 5.94 -1.55
CA GLU A 79 12.26 5.50 -0.97
C GLU A 79 12.11 4.39 0.09
N SER A 80 10.92 4.29 0.69
CA SER A 80 10.56 3.29 1.69
C SER A 80 9.10 2.90 1.53
N ILE A 81 8.78 1.64 1.79
CA ILE A 81 7.40 1.12 1.84
C ILE A 81 6.53 1.88 2.84
N MET A 82 7.12 2.45 3.89
CA MET A 82 6.36 3.19 4.89
C MET A 82 6.04 4.62 4.46
N ARG A 83 6.49 5.08 3.29
CA ARG A 83 6.26 6.44 2.80
C ARG A 83 5.22 6.43 1.70
N ASP A 84 4.48 7.54 1.64
CA ASP A 84 3.43 7.77 0.66
C ASP A 84 2.41 6.63 0.59
N VAL A 85 1.85 6.33 1.78
CA VAL A 85 0.86 5.26 1.96
C VAL A 85 -0.54 5.85 1.99
N LEU A 86 -1.45 5.29 1.20
CA LEU A 86 -2.88 5.60 1.25
C LEU A 86 -3.61 4.44 1.94
N THR A 87 -4.41 4.74 2.94
CA THR A 87 -5.14 3.74 3.72
C THR A 87 -6.63 3.98 3.64
N ILE A 88 -7.38 2.90 3.42
CA ILE A 88 -8.84 2.85 3.42
C ILE A 88 -9.27 1.81 4.46
N GLU A 89 -10.06 2.23 5.44
CA GLU A 89 -10.62 1.36 6.47
C GLU A 89 -12.15 1.39 6.37
N VAL A 90 -12.76 0.21 6.42
CA VAL A 90 -14.21 0.06 6.27
C VAL A 90 -14.74 -0.92 7.30
N SER A 91 -15.79 -0.53 8.00
CA SER A 91 -16.57 -1.46 8.82
C SER A 91 -17.95 -1.67 8.21
N LEU A 92 -18.39 -2.92 8.10
CA LEU A 92 -19.67 -3.30 7.52
C LEU A 92 -20.43 -4.32 8.39
N MET A 93 -21.75 -4.27 8.32
CA MET A 93 -22.66 -5.26 8.87
C MET A 93 -22.90 -6.37 7.84
N GLY A 94 -22.14 -7.46 7.94
CA GLY A 94 -22.19 -8.58 7.00
C GLY A 94 -20.81 -8.92 6.43
N GLY A 95 -20.78 -9.39 5.18
CA GLY A 95 -19.55 -9.89 4.56
C GLY A 95 -19.58 -9.91 3.03
N ASP A 96 -20.43 -9.10 2.41
CA ASP A 96 -20.56 -9.02 0.95
C ASP A 96 -20.78 -7.56 0.49
N ALA A 97 -20.75 -7.34 -0.83
CA ALA A 97 -20.85 -5.99 -1.41
C ALA A 97 -22.20 -5.29 -1.15
N SER A 98 -23.24 -6.03 -0.73
CA SER A 98 -24.55 -5.48 -0.38
C SER A 98 -24.69 -5.15 1.11
N SER A 99 -23.67 -5.48 1.90
CA SER A 99 -23.65 -5.26 3.35
C SER A 99 -23.70 -3.77 3.67
N SER A 100 -24.39 -3.42 4.77
CA SER A 100 -24.51 -2.02 5.18
C SER A 100 -23.17 -1.54 5.74
N ILE A 101 -22.62 -0.48 5.15
CA ILE A 101 -21.43 0.20 5.65
C ILE A 101 -21.79 0.93 6.95
N MET A 102 -21.00 0.69 7.99
CA MET A 102 -21.13 1.32 9.31
C MET A 102 -20.22 2.53 9.44
N ASP A 103 -18.98 2.40 8.97
CA ASP A 103 -17.93 3.39 9.12
C ASP A 103 -16.93 3.27 7.98
N VAL A 104 -16.36 4.41 7.58
CA VAL A 104 -15.32 4.51 6.55
C VAL A 104 -14.32 5.55 7.01
N SER A 105 -13.04 5.21 7.00
CA SER A 105 -11.95 6.16 7.15
C SER A 105 -10.99 6.05 5.98
N VAL A 106 -10.53 7.20 5.49
CA VAL A 106 -9.45 7.33 4.53
C VAL A 106 -8.34 8.17 5.16
N SER A 107 -7.09 7.74 5.03
CA SER A 107 -5.93 8.49 5.49
C SER A 107 -4.77 8.41 4.51
N TRP A 108 -3.93 9.45 4.48
CA TRP A 108 -2.75 9.55 3.64
C TRP A 108 -1.53 9.95 4.47
N TRP A 109 -0.45 9.20 4.26
CA TRP A 109 0.77 9.21 5.06
C TRP A 109 2.00 9.50 4.17
N PRO A 110 2.21 10.77 3.74
CA PRO A 110 3.28 11.12 2.81
C PRO A 110 4.67 10.78 3.38
N ASP A 111 4.90 11.10 4.65
CA ASP A 111 6.17 10.87 5.35
C ASP A 111 6.12 9.65 6.29
N GLY A 112 5.13 8.77 6.11
CA GLY A 112 4.86 7.62 6.96
C GLY A 112 4.32 8.01 8.33
N MET A 113 4.83 7.38 9.40
CA MET A 113 4.42 7.70 10.78
C MET A 113 4.96 9.04 11.30
N SER A 114 5.70 9.79 10.47
CA SER A 114 6.15 11.13 10.80
C SER A 114 5.11 12.16 10.35
N GLU A 115 4.97 13.25 11.10
CA GLU A 115 4.15 14.38 10.67
C GLU A 115 4.68 14.99 9.35
N PRO A 116 3.80 15.52 8.49
CA PRO A 116 2.33 15.55 8.62
C PRO A 116 1.65 14.26 8.16
N PHE A 117 0.46 14.01 8.71
CA PHE A 117 -0.48 13.01 8.21
C PHE A 117 -1.86 13.62 7.97
N TYR A 118 -2.60 13.01 7.05
CA TYR A 118 -3.90 13.51 6.60
C TYR A 118 -4.96 12.45 6.86
N LEU A 119 -6.01 12.81 7.61
CA LEU A 119 -7.07 11.87 7.98
C LEU A 119 -8.42 12.44 7.60
N SER A 120 -9.34 11.55 7.25
CA SER A 120 -10.71 11.94 6.91
C SER A 120 -11.59 12.27 8.12
N GLU A 121 -11.22 11.79 9.32
CA GLU A 121 -11.96 12.14 10.53
C GLU A 121 -11.90 13.65 10.77
N ASP A 122 -13.00 14.20 11.28
CA ASP A 122 -13.17 15.63 11.59
C ASP A 122 -12.96 16.62 10.42
N SER A 123 -12.82 16.11 9.18
CA SER A 123 -12.74 16.93 7.96
C SER A 123 -14.01 17.76 7.70
N GLY A 124 -15.14 17.33 8.27
CA GLY A 124 -16.46 17.93 8.05
C GLY A 124 -17.21 17.35 6.84
N THR A 125 -16.60 16.43 6.09
CA THR A 125 -17.23 15.69 4.99
C THR A 125 -17.02 14.19 5.21
N PRO A 126 -18.08 13.38 5.39
CA PRO A 126 -17.91 11.96 5.59
C PRO A 126 -17.33 11.30 4.32
N PRO A 127 -16.38 10.36 4.46
CA PRO A 127 -15.93 9.54 3.33
C PRO A 127 -17.07 8.72 2.74
N GLU A 128 -16.98 8.48 1.44
CA GLU A 128 -17.88 7.61 0.70
C GLU A 128 -17.08 6.45 0.10
N ILE A 129 -17.64 5.25 0.17
CA ILE A 129 -17.10 4.07 -0.50
C ILE A 129 -18.24 3.26 -1.11
N VAL A 130 -17.97 2.69 -2.29
CA VAL A 130 -18.88 1.78 -2.99
C VAL A 130 -18.07 0.56 -3.40
N PHE A 131 -18.49 -0.62 -2.95
CA PHE A 131 -17.95 -1.88 -3.43
C PHE A 131 -18.65 -2.26 -4.74
N ASP A 132 -17.85 -2.46 -5.79
CA ASP A 132 -18.30 -3.07 -7.04
C ASP A 132 -18.32 -4.61 -6.89
N ALA A 133 -17.35 -5.16 -6.15
CA ALA A 133 -17.31 -6.57 -5.75
C ALA A 133 -16.65 -6.73 -4.37
N LEU A 134 -17.15 -7.68 -3.57
CA LEU A 134 -16.54 -8.08 -2.31
C LEU A 134 -16.76 -9.58 -2.09
N SER A 135 -15.66 -10.32 -1.95
CA SER A 135 -15.61 -11.73 -1.57
C SER A 135 -14.78 -11.84 -0.30
N LEU A 136 -15.27 -12.60 0.69
CA LEU A 136 -14.54 -12.91 1.92
C LEU A 136 -14.27 -14.42 2.07
N GLU A 137 -14.33 -15.15 0.95
CA GLU A 137 -14.06 -16.59 0.93
C GLU A 137 -12.58 -16.88 1.20
N ASP A 138 -12.29 -17.86 2.05
CA ASP A 138 -10.91 -18.20 2.40
C ASP A 138 -10.11 -18.64 1.17
N GLY A 139 -8.96 -18.01 0.94
CA GLY A 139 -8.11 -18.21 -0.23
C GLY A 139 -8.61 -17.60 -1.54
N ALA A 140 -9.75 -16.90 -1.54
CA ALA A 140 -10.30 -16.18 -2.69
C ALA A 140 -11.00 -14.87 -2.26
N ALA A 141 -10.56 -14.29 -1.14
CA ALA A 141 -11.09 -13.04 -0.65
C ALA A 141 -10.48 -11.89 -1.46
N ALA A 142 -11.33 -10.95 -1.87
CA ALA A 142 -10.95 -9.84 -2.72
C ALA A 142 -11.97 -8.71 -2.60
N ALA A 143 -11.53 -7.48 -2.84
CA ALA A 143 -12.38 -6.30 -2.85
C ALA A 143 -12.06 -5.41 -4.05
N GLN A 144 -13.11 -4.96 -4.72
CA GLN A 144 -13.05 -3.99 -5.80
C GLN A 144 -14.06 -2.88 -5.55
N GLY A 145 -13.69 -1.63 -5.77
CA GLY A 145 -14.60 -0.52 -5.55
C GLY A 145 -14.00 0.85 -5.80
N ARG A 146 -14.74 1.87 -5.37
CA ARG A 146 -14.41 3.29 -5.49
C ARG A 146 -14.63 4.00 -4.18
N PHE A 147 -13.84 5.04 -3.95
CA PHE A 147 -13.92 5.86 -2.75
C PHE A 147 -13.73 7.34 -3.06
N SER A 148 -14.25 8.18 -2.18
CA SER A 148 -14.08 9.64 -2.19
C SER A 148 -14.04 10.14 -0.74
N ALA A 149 -13.07 10.99 -0.42
CA ALA A 149 -12.91 11.55 0.91
C ALA A 149 -12.25 12.94 0.86
N VAL A 150 -12.50 13.74 1.89
CA VAL A 150 -11.66 14.89 2.21
C VAL A 150 -10.77 14.50 3.38
N VAL A 151 -9.45 14.58 3.21
CA VAL A 151 -8.48 14.30 4.28
C VAL A 151 -7.79 15.60 4.70
N CYS A 152 -7.72 15.87 6.01
CA CYS A 152 -7.16 17.10 6.54
C CYS A 152 -5.90 16.83 7.34
N ARG A 153 -4.93 17.75 7.25
CA ARG A 153 -3.65 17.68 7.96
C ARG A 153 -3.88 17.63 9.48
N ARG A 154 -3.07 16.82 10.17
CA ARG A 154 -2.94 16.84 11.64
C ARG A 154 -1.46 16.90 12.01
N ASP A 155 -1.16 17.72 13.02
CA ASP A 155 0.20 17.84 13.59
C ASP A 155 0.55 16.66 14.52
N SER A 156 -0.46 16.00 15.08
CA SER A 156 -0.28 14.80 15.90
C SER A 156 -1.56 13.97 15.91
N MET A 157 -1.48 12.72 16.37
CA MET A 157 -2.61 11.77 16.32
C MET A 157 -3.79 12.24 17.17
N PHE A 158 -3.52 13.17 18.08
CA PHE A 158 -4.48 13.74 19.01
C PHE A 158 -4.79 15.21 18.74
N ALA A 159 -4.12 15.84 17.76
CA ALA A 159 -4.40 17.23 17.38
C ALA A 159 -5.69 17.30 16.56
N ASP A 160 -6.43 18.39 16.62
CA ASP A 160 -7.59 18.57 15.74
C ASP A 160 -7.16 18.64 14.27
N ALA A 161 -8.08 18.32 13.36
CA ALA A 161 -7.87 18.49 11.92
C ALA A 161 -7.72 19.98 11.56
N ASP A 162 -6.66 20.34 10.82
CA ASP A 162 -6.52 21.68 10.23
C ASP A 162 -7.39 21.77 8.97
N LYS A 163 -8.57 22.36 9.14
CA LYS A 163 -9.55 22.53 8.05
C LYS A 163 -9.11 23.48 6.94
N ASN A 164 -7.97 24.15 7.09
CA ASN A 164 -7.40 25.00 6.04
C ASN A 164 -6.37 24.26 5.17
N ASP A 165 -5.97 23.04 5.57
CA ASP A 165 -5.05 22.18 4.82
C ASP A 165 -5.66 20.80 4.65
N CYS A 166 -6.65 20.74 3.77
CA CYS A 166 -7.32 19.51 3.38
C CYS A 166 -7.09 19.21 1.90
N ARG A 167 -7.16 17.92 1.56
CA ARG A 167 -7.00 17.39 0.21
C ARG A 167 -8.24 16.58 -0.15
N GLN A 168 -8.74 16.78 -1.36
CA GLN A 168 -9.71 15.86 -1.94
C GLN A 168 -8.95 14.59 -2.37
N VAL A 169 -9.45 13.42 -1.97
CA VAL A 169 -8.91 12.13 -2.41
C VAL A 169 -10.03 11.32 -3.02
N GLU A 170 -9.83 10.86 -4.24
CA GLU A 170 -10.81 10.05 -4.97
C GLU A 170 -10.10 9.00 -5.82
N GLY A 171 -10.65 7.79 -5.89
CA GLY A 171 -9.99 6.71 -6.60
C GLY A 171 -10.77 5.41 -6.64
N ALA A 172 -10.10 4.38 -7.13
CA ALA A 172 -10.56 3.01 -7.19
C ALA A 172 -9.52 2.06 -6.59
N PHE A 173 -10.01 0.93 -6.07
CA PHE A 173 -9.17 -0.15 -5.56
C PHE A 173 -9.61 -1.47 -6.17
N ASP A 174 -8.65 -2.37 -6.36
CA ASP A 174 -8.84 -3.76 -6.80
C ASP A 174 -7.74 -4.60 -6.16
N THR A 175 -8.09 -5.44 -5.19
CA THR A 175 -7.10 -6.12 -4.34
C THR A 175 -7.59 -7.45 -3.80
N ASP A 176 -6.69 -8.43 -3.75
CA ASP A 176 -6.89 -9.64 -2.95
C ASP A 176 -6.79 -9.29 -1.46
N LEU A 177 -7.70 -9.84 -0.67
CA LEU A 177 -7.73 -9.66 0.77
C LEU A 177 -7.21 -10.91 1.48
N ARG A 178 -6.47 -10.69 2.57
CA ARG A 178 -6.12 -11.76 3.50
C ARG A 178 -7.00 -11.70 4.75
N LYS A 179 -7.42 -12.85 5.26
CA LYS A 179 -8.06 -12.90 6.57
C LYS A 179 -7.01 -12.61 7.65
N ALA A 180 -7.25 -11.60 8.47
CA ALA A 180 -6.44 -11.31 9.65
C ALA A 180 -6.67 -12.38 10.73
N ASP A 181 -5.58 -12.85 11.33
CA ASP A 181 -5.61 -13.82 12.44
C ASP A 181 -6.25 -13.25 13.72
#